data_AF-A0A251ZTJ5-F1
#
_entry.id   AF-A0A251ZTJ5-F1
#
_cell.length_a   1.000
_cell.length_b   1.000
_cell.length_c   1.000
_cell.angle_alpha   90.00
_cell.angle_beta   90.00
_cell.angle_gamma   90.00
#
_symmetry.space_group_name_H-M   'P 1'
#
loop_
_entity.id
_entity.type
_entity.pdbx_description
1 polymer ?
#
loop_
_entity_poly.entity_id
_entity_poly.type
_entity_poly.pdbx_seq_one_letter_code
_entity_poly.pdbx_strand_id
1 'polypeptide(L)'
;MKFQTDAIFEKEIEIDNGKTETKKIVVQANTVDWETDTFDGDRSMGPELVHTGTTTVNVKSEEHTLIWTVYEYPEGVKNLQELDSDGLTVIKDINWLID
;
A
#
# COMPACT_ATOMS: atom_id res chain seq x y z
N MET A 1 -5.69 -8.22 9.78
CA MET A 1 -5.60 -6.74 9.76
C MET A 1 -6.99 -6.12 9.71
N LYS A 2 -7.18 -4.97 10.39
CA LYS A 2 -8.36 -4.12 10.25
C LYS A 2 -7.96 -2.84 9.52
N PHE A 3 -8.65 -2.53 8.43
CA PHE A 3 -8.39 -1.34 7.63
C PHE A 3 -9.40 -0.23 7.94
N GLN A 4 -8.93 1.00 8.06
CA GLN A 4 -9.78 2.18 8.27
C GLN A 4 -10.10 2.89 6.96
N THR A 5 -9.19 2.83 5.98
CA THR A 5 -9.32 3.58 4.74
C THR A 5 -8.85 2.78 3.54
N ASP A 6 -9.52 3.01 2.42
CA ASP A 6 -9.04 2.68 1.08
C ASP A 6 -7.98 3.69 0.62
N ALA A 7 -7.09 3.25 -0.27
CA ALA A 7 -6.13 4.11 -0.92
C ALA A 7 -6.70 4.76 -2.20
N ILE A 8 -6.24 5.97 -2.47
CA ILE A 8 -6.58 6.76 -3.64
C ILE A 8 -5.28 7.23 -4.28
N PHE A 9 -5.15 6.92 -5.56
CA PHE A 9 -4.04 7.34 -6.39
C PHE A 9 -4.52 8.15 -7.58
N GLU A 10 -3.61 8.94 -8.15
CA GLU A 10 -3.84 9.69 -9.37
C GLU A 10 -2.66 9.54 -10.34
N LYS A 11 -2.99 9.58 -11.64
CA LYS A 11 -2.02 9.64 -12.72
C LYS A 11 -2.53 10.55 -13.82
N GLU A 12 -1.68 11.46 -14.27
CA GLU A 12 -1.93 12.23 -15.48
C GLU A 12 -1.69 11.33 -16.69
N ILE A 13 -2.67 11.28 -17.60
CA ILE A 13 -2.61 10.49 -18.84
C ILE A 13 -2.87 11.41 -20.03
N GLU A 14 -2.08 11.23 -21.09
CA GLU A 14 -2.37 11.88 -22.37
C GLU A 14 -3.54 11.17 -23.05
N ILE A 15 -4.51 11.94 -23.54
CA ILE A 15 -5.69 11.48 -24.28
C ILE A 15 -5.62 11.96 -25.73
N ASP A 16 -6.49 11.40 -26.57
CA ASP A 16 -6.52 11.74 -27.99
C ASP A 16 -6.64 13.26 -28.20
N ASN A 17 -5.87 13.78 -29.16
CA ASN A 17 -5.68 15.20 -29.46
C ASN A 17 -4.70 15.95 -28.53
N GLY A 18 -3.78 15.24 -27.87
CA GLY A 18 -2.66 15.85 -27.13
C GLY A 18 -3.08 16.59 -25.86
N LYS A 19 -4.26 16.27 -25.32
CA LYS A 19 -4.73 16.80 -24.04
C LYS A 19 -4.32 15.85 -22.92
N THR A 20 -4.23 16.36 -21.69
CA THR A 20 -4.01 15.54 -20.50
C THR A 20 -5.27 15.46 -19.64
N GLU A 21 -5.48 14.31 -19.02
CA GLU A 21 -6.55 14.06 -18.05
C GLU A 21 -5.95 13.41 -16.80
N THR A 22 -6.45 13.78 -15.61
CA THR A 22 -6.09 13.09 -14.36
C THR A 22 -7.03 11.91 -14.15
N LYS A 23 -6.48 10.70 -14.19
CA LYS A 23 -7.24 9.50 -13.84
C LYS A 23 -7.06 9.18 -12.36
N LYS A 24 -8.19 9.01 -11.68
CA LYS A 24 -8.25 8.56 -10.28
C LYS A 24 -8.36 7.04 -10.21
N ILE A 25 -7.57 6.43 -9.33
CA ILE A 25 -7.56 5.00 -9.03
C ILE A 25 -7.93 4.84 -7.56
N VAL A 26 -8.88 3.96 -7.26
CA VAL A 26 -9.27 3.62 -5.89
C VAL A 26 -8.92 2.15 -5.66
N VAL A 27 -8.14 1.90 -4.62
CA VAL A 27 -7.76 0.54 -4.19
C VAL A 27 -8.44 0.27 -2.87
N GLN A 28 -9.31 -0.74 -2.85
CA GLN A 28 -9.97 -1.16 -1.63
C GLN A 28 -9.00 -1.98 -0.78
N ALA A 29 -8.84 -1.63 0.48
CA ALA A 29 -7.81 -2.27 1.32
C ALA A 29 -8.05 -3.78 1.50
N ASN A 30 -9.31 -4.22 1.44
CA ASN A 30 -9.72 -5.61 1.54
C ASN A 30 -9.56 -6.41 0.24
N THR A 31 -9.23 -5.78 -0.89
CA THR A 31 -8.94 -6.48 -2.16
C THR A 31 -7.44 -6.63 -2.42
N VAL A 32 -6.61 -5.98 -1.60
CA VAL A 32 -5.15 -6.15 -1.61
C VAL A 32 -4.82 -7.55 -1.07
N ASP A 33 -3.89 -8.24 -1.71
CA ASP A 33 -3.43 -9.56 -1.28
C ASP A 33 -2.39 -9.38 -0.18
N TRP A 34 -2.71 -9.82 1.04
CA TRP A 34 -1.89 -9.58 2.22
C TRP A 34 -1.26 -10.87 2.71
N GLU A 35 0.07 -10.88 2.76
CA GLU A 35 0.87 -11.92 3.38
C GLU A 35 1.44 -11.40 4.71
N THR A 36 1.75 -12.31 5.63
CA THR A 36 2.33 -11.96 6.93
C THR A 36 3.48 -12.89 7.25
N ASP A 37 4.64 -12.30 7.44
CA ASP A 37 5.86 -12.97 7.87
C ASP A 37 6.18 -12.63 9.32
N THR A 38 6.65 -13.62 10.07
CA THR A 38 7.13 -13.43 11.43
C THR A 38 8.64 -13.50 11.44
N PHE A 39 9.29 -12.42 11.84
CA PHE A 39 10.74 -12.39 12.06
C PHE A 39 11.04 -12.62 13.54
N ASP A 40 11.28 -13.89 13.90
CA ASP A 40 11.73 -14.32 15.22
C ASP A 40 13.27 -14.45 15.27
N GLY A 41 13.96 -13.41 14.81
CA GLY A 41 15.40 -13.45 14.61
C GLY A 41 16.18 -13.07 15.86
N ASP A 42 16.09 -13.80 16.97
CA ASP A 42 16.95 -13.64 18.19
C ASP A 42 17.13 -12.16 18.64
N ARG A 43 16.13 -11.32 18.34
CA ARG A 43 16.15 -9.87 18.57
C ARG A 43 15.64 -9.64 19.97
N SER A 44 16.37 -8.84 20.75
CA SER A 44 16.05 -8.50 22.15
C SER A 44 14.68 -7.84 22.35
N MET A 45 14.00 -7.46 21.26
CA MET A 45 12.72 -6.75 21.26
C MET A 45 11.51 -7.70 21.14
N GLY A 46 11.69 -8.98 20.79
CA GLY A 46 10.59 -9.92 20.52
C GLY A 46 10.23 -10.06 19.03
N PRO A 47 9.21 -10.87 18.69
CA PRO A 47 8.84 -11.14 17.31
C PRO A 47 8.31 -9.88 16.61
N GLU A 48 8.80 -9.63 15.40
CA GLU A 48 8.32 -8.58 14.50
C GLU A 48 7.40 -9.22 13.46
N LEU A 49 6.19 -8.70 13.31
CA LEU A 49 5.29 -9.09 12.24
C LEU A 49 5.49 -8.12 11.08
N VAL A 50 5.76 -8.67 9.90
CA VAL A 50 5.82 -7.90 8.66
C VAL A 50 4.64 -8.30 7.80
N HIS A 51 3.75 -7.37 7.51
CA HIS A 51 2.66 -7.61 6.57
C HIS A 51 3.00 -6.98 5.23
N THR A 52 2.85 -7.74 4.16
CA THR A 52 3.11 -7.27 2.80
C THR A 52 1.83 -7.34 2.00
N GLY A 53 1.33 -6.20 1.54
CA GLY A 53 0.13 -6.08 0.74
C GLY A 53 0.49 -5.82 -0.71
N THR A 54 0.03 -6.65 -1.65
CA THR A 54 0.29 -6.47 -3.08
C THR A 54 -1.01 -6.36 -3.86
N THR A 55 -1.09 -5.42 -4.79
CA THR A 55 -2.15 -5.38 -5.79
C THR A 55 -1.65 -4.77 -7.09
N THR A 56 -2.33 -5.11 -8.18
CA THR A 56 -2.04 -4.57 -9.50
C THR A 56 -3.21 -3.74 -10.00
N VAL A 57 -2.93 -2.55 -10.55
CA VAL A 57 -3.93 -1.65 -11.12
C VAL A 57 -3.56 -1.26 -12.55
N ASN A 58 -4.57 -1.17 -13.42
CA ASN A 58 -4.38 -0.83 -14.83
C ASN A 58 -4.80 0.61 -15.12
N VAL A 59 -3.86 1.42 -15.62
CA VAL A 59 -4.09 2.80 -16.03
C VAL A 59 -3.84 2.92 -17.54
N LYS A 60 -4.93 2.98 -18.31
CA LYS A 60 -4.93 2.81 -19.78
C LYS A 60 -4.33 1.45 -20.17
N SER A 61 -3.07 1.45 -20.58
CA SER A 61 -2.32 0.29 -21.09
C SER A 61 -1.08 -0.02 -20.24
N GLU A 62 -0.91 0.71 -19.14
CA GLU A 62 0.19 0.54 -18.20
C GLU A 62 -0.34 -0.15 -16.95
N GLU A 63 0.35 -1.23 -16.60
CA GLU A 63 0.13 -1.98 -15.37
C GLU A 63 1.03 -1.39 -14.28
N HIS A 64 0.47 -1.17 -13.09
CA HIS A 64 1.19 -0.69 -11.92
C HIS A 64 1.05 -1.68 -10.77
N THR A 65 2.15 -2.06 -10.14
CA THR A 65 2.15 -2.95 -8.97
C THR A 65 2.39 -2.15 -7.71
N LEU A 66 1.38 -2.10 -6.84
CA LEU A 66 1.42 -1.37 -5.59
C LEU A 66 1.76 -2.32 -4.46
N ILE A 67 2.73 -1.94 -3.62
CA ILE A 67 3.21 -2.76 -2.52
C ILE A 67 3.19 -1.94 -1.23
N TRP A 68 2.45 -2.43 -0.24
CA TRP A 68 2.48 -1.93 1.13
C TRP A 68 3.33 -2.85 2.00
N THR A 69 4.20 -2.28 2.81
CA THR A 69 4.94 -3.01 3.83
C THR A 69 4.63 -2.44 5.21
N VAL A 70 4.20 -3.32 6.10
CA VAL A 70 3.75 -3.02 7.45
C VAL A 70 4.69 -3.66 8.43
N TYR A 71 5.32 -2.87 9.29
CA TYR A 71 6.10 -3.39 10.40
C TYR A 71 5.31 -3.20 11.68
N GLU A 72 4.83 -4.31 12.23
CA GLU A 72 4.20 -4.38 13.53
C GLU A 72 5.23 -4.82 14.57
N TYR A 73 5.55 -3.88 15.46
CA TYR A 73 6.50 -4.07 16.53
C TYR A 73 5.77 -4.35 17.86
N PRO A 74 6.45 -4.99 18.82
CA PRO A 74 5.93 -5.15 20.17
C PRO A 74 5.61 -3.81 20.85
N GLU A 75 4.73 -3.89 21.86
CA GLU A 75 4.15 -2.75 22.57
C GLU A 75 5.20 -1.70 23.00
N GLY A 76 4.91 -0.43 22.72
CA GLY A 76 5.80 0.71 23.04
C GLY A 76 6.72 1.14 21.90
N VAL A 77 6.73 0.43 20.76
CA VAL A 77 7.40 0.86 19.53
C VAL A 77 6.37 1.31 18.50
N LYS A 78 6.68 2.38 17.76
CA LYS A 78 5.80 2.89 16.71
C LYS A 78 5.92 2.01 15.47
N ASN A 79 4.78 1.48 15.03
CA ASN A 79 4.68 0.73 13.78
C ASN A 79 5.00 1.63 12.57
N LEU A 80 5.57 1.00 11.54
CA LEU A 80 5.98 1.67 10.32
C LEU A 80 5.16 1.15 9.14
N GLN A 81 4.78 2.07 8.25
CA GLN A 81 4.18 1.76 6.97
C GLN A 81 5.04 2.34 5.86
N GLU A 82 5.34 1.53 4.87
CA GLU A 82 5.98 1.95 3.62
C GLU A 82 5.06 1.57 2.45
N LEU A 83 5.10 2.40 1.40
CA LEU A 83 4.32 2.19 0.17
C LEU A 83 5.24 2.43 -1.03
N ASP A 84 5.32 1.42 -1.89
CA ASP A 84 5.76 1.58 -3.27
C ASP A 84 4.52 1.76 -4.16
N SER A 85 4.35 2.97 -4.69
CA SER A 85 3.21 3.33 -5.56
C SER A 85 3.47 3.12 -7.04
N ASP A 86 4.65 2.61 -7.41
CA ASP A 86 5.06 2.37 -8.80
C ASP A 86 4.81 3.58 -9.72
N GLY A 87 5.18 4.77 -9.23
CA GLY A 87 5.08 6.04 -9.94
C GLY A 87 3.69 6.68 -9.95
N LEU A 88 2.68 6.11 -9.28
CA LEU A 88 1.38 6.77 -9.08
C LEU A 88 1.47 7.85 -7.99
N THR A 89 0.77 8.97 -8.19
CA THR A 89 0.65 10.01 -7.17
C THR A 89 -0.29 9.54 -6.07
N VAL A 90 0.18 9.54 -4.82
CA VAL A 90 -0.62 9.12 -3.66
C VAL A 90 -1.44 10.32 -3.16
N ILE A 91 -2.77 10.21 -3.22
CA ILE A 91 -3.69 11.22 -2.67
C ILE A 91 -4.14 10.82 -1.27
N LYS A 92 -4.35 9.53 -1.05
CA LYS A 92 -4.74 8.95 0.23
C LYS A 92 -4.17 7.54 0.32
N ASP A 93 -3.61 7.17 1.45
CA ASP A 93 -3.08 5.83 1.68
C ASP A 93 -4.10 4.95 2.45
N ILE A 94 -3.88 3.63 2.40
CA ILE A 94 -4.50 2.68 3.32
C ILE A 94 -3.99 3.01 4.72
N ASN A 95 -4.90 3.14 5.67
CA ASN A 95 -4.57 3.25 7.07
C ASN A 95 -5.09 2.00 7.78
N TRP A 96 -4.25 1.33 8.55
CA TRP A 96 -4.65 0.20 9.38
C TRP A 96 -4.84 0.59 10.84
N LEU A 97 -5.62 -0.21 11.55
CA LEU A 97 -5.60 -0.27 13.00
C LEU A 97 -4.70 -1.42 13.44
N ILE A 98 -3.79 -1.09 14.34
CA ILE A 98 -3.12 -2.06 15.19
C ILE A 98 -3.99 -2.16 16.44
N ASP A 99 -4.47 -3.36 16.76
CA ASP A 99 -5.25 -3.63 17.97
C ASP A 99 -4.34 -3.57 19.22
#